data_AF-A0A7C7I9Z5-F1
#
_entry.id   AF-A0A7C7I9Z5-F1
#
_cell.length_a   1.000
_cell.length_b   1.000
_cell.length_c   1.000
_cell.angle_alpha   90.00
_cell.angle_beta   90.00
_cell.angle_gamma   90.00
#
_symmetry.space_group_name_H-M   'P 1'
#
loop_
_entity.id
_entity.type
_entity.pdbx_description
1 polymer ?
#
loop_
_entity_poly.entity_id
_entity_poly.type
_entity_poly.pdbx_seq_one_letter_code
_entity_poly.pdbx_strand_id
1 'polypeptide(L)' 'MKSLNKLIKGNPKEGSPSRGDNRSWVVAIPVAAVLVGVGIFLSAVINPLFGRYVHWDWMAVLAPVLFIVAVAAVRRRWV' A
#
# COMPACT_ATOMS: atom_id res chain seq x y z
N MET A 1 41.52 16.95 19.05
CA MET A 1 41.46 16.66 17.59
C MET A 1 40.72 15.36 17.19
N LYS A 2 40.38 14.42 18.10
CA LYS A 2 39.63 13.19 17.75
C LYS A 2 38.16 13.40 17.34
N SER A 3 37.55 14.53 17.68
CA SER A 3 36.12 14.78 17.40
C SER A 3 35.83 15.15 15.94
N LEU A 4 36.78 15.80 15.24
CA LEU A 4 36.58 16.28 13.88
C LEU A 4 36.64 15.16 12.85
N ASN A 5 37.49 14.15 13.06
CA ASN A 5 37.52 12.95 12.20
C ASN A 5 36.22 12.13 12.29
N LYS A 6 35.46 12.23 13.39
CA LYS A 6 34.16 11.54 13.56
C LYS A 6 33.02 12.23 12.79
N LEU A 7 33.18 13.53 12.51
CA LEU A 7 32.26 14.31 11.68
C LEU A 7 32.59 14.17 10.19
N ILE A 8 33.88 14.16 9.83
CA ILE A 8 34.36 14.00 8.44
C ILE A 8 34.14 12.57 7.94
N LYS A 9 34.34 11.57 8.81
CA LYS A 9 33.99 10.17 8.53
C LYS A 9 32.51 10.00 8.82
N GLY A 10 31.68 10.52 7.92
CA GLY A 10 30.22 10.47 8.00
C GLY A 10 29.76 9.17 8.64
N ASN A 11 29.04 9.29 9.74
CA ASN A 11 28.51 8.16 10.46
C ASN A 11 27.60 7.40 9.48
N PRO A 12 27.87 6.14 9.11
CA PRO A 12 27.10 5.41 8.10
C PRO A 12 25.67 5.05 8.57
N LYS A 13 25.17 5.75 9.60
CA LYS A 13 23.85 5.58 10.20
C LYS A 13 22.89 6.72 9.90
N GLU A 14 23.32 7.77 9.21
CA GLU A 14 22.40 8.77 8.65
C GLU A 14 21.86 8.25 7.32
N GLY A 15 20.62 7.76 7.32
CA GLY A 15 19.92 7.38 6.10
C GLY A 15 19.60 5.90 5.94
N SER A 16 19.55 5.10 7.00
CA SER A 16 18.78 3.85 6.91
C SER A 16 17.30 4.22 7.11
N PRO A 17 16.45 4.24 6.06
CA PRO A 17 15.01 4.29 6.28
C PRO A 17 14.69 3.13 7.22
N SER A 18 13.97 3.45 8.29
CA SER A 18 13.62 2.52 9.35
C SER A 18 13.24 1.18 8.75
N ARG A 19 14.03 0.12 8.93
CA ARG A 19 13.90 -1.15 8.19
C ARG A 19 12.49 -1.76 8.28
N GLY A 20 11.69 -1.31 9.26
CA GLY A 20 10.25 -1.59 9.40
C GLY A 20 9.34 -0.81 8.43
N ASP A 21 9.59 0.46 8.15
CA ASP A 21 8.80 1.28 7.23
C ASP A 21 8.84 0.73 5.80
N ASN A 22 10.03 0.40 5.29
CA ASN A 22 10.18 -0.16 3.95
C ASN A 22 9.60 -1.57 3.84
N ARG A 23 9.64 -2.41 4.89
CA ARG A 23 8.92 -3.69 4.89
C ARG A 23 7.40 -3.48 4.87
N SER A 24 6.89 -2.50 5.62
CA SER A 24 5.46 -2.19 5.63
C SER A 24 4.96 -1.78 4.24
N TRP A 25 5.72 -1.00 3.47
CA TRP A 25 5.33 -0.62 2.10
C TRP A 25 5.37 -1.79 1.13
N VAL A 26 6.42 -2.63 1.21
CA VAL A 26 6.58 -3.82 0.35
C VAL A 26 5.46 -4.85 0.56
N VAL A 27 4.89 -4.93 1.77
CA VAL A 27 3.77 -5.83 2.07
C VAL A 27 2.41 -5.17 1.84
N ALA A 28 2.24 -3.90 2.19
CA ALA A 28 0.94 -3.23 2.13
C ALA A 28 0.41 -3.07 0.70
N ILE A 29 1.28 -2.74 -0.25
CA ILE A 29 0.91 -2.56 -1.66
C ILE A 29 0.33 -3.85 -2.27
N PRO A 30 1.04 -5.00 -2.25
CA PRO A 30 0.49 -6.23 -2.84
C PRO A 30 -0.74 -6.74 -2.09
N VAL A 31 -0.79 -6.64 -0.76
CA VAL A 31 -1.97 -7.06 0.01
C VAL A 31 -3.19 -6.21 -0.36
N ALA A 32 -3.04 -4.89 -0.45
CA ALA A 32 -4.13 -4.00 -0.88
C ALA A 32 -4.55 -4.29 -2.33
N ALA A 33 -3.61 -4.54 -3.24
CA ALA A 33 -3.91 -4.89 -4.62
C ALA A 33 -4.74 -6.18 -4.72
N VAL A 34 -4.37 -7.21 -3.94
CA VAL A 34 -5.13 -8.47 -3.88
C VAL A 34 -6.53 -8.24 -3.33
N LEU A 35 -6.68 -7.50 -2.22
CA LEU A 35 -7.99 -7.24 -1.63
C LEU A 35 -8.93 -6.49 -2.58
N VAL A 36 -8.42 -5.44 -3.22
CA VAL A 36 -9.20 -4.66 -4.19
C VAL A 36 -9.51 -5.48 -5.43
N GLY A 37 -8.53 -6.20 -5.97
CA GLY A 37 -8.70 -7.05 -7.15
C GLY A 37 -9.73 -8.16 -6.93
N VAL A 38 -9.67 -8.85 -5.78
CA VAL A 38 -10.66 -9.86 -5.40
C VAL A 38 -12.05 -9.24 -5.26
N GLY A 39 -12.17 -8.07 -4.63
CA GLY A 39 -13.45 -7.36 -4.52
C GLY A 39 -14.06 -7.00 -5.87
N ILE A 40 -13.26 -6.47 -6.79
CA ILE A 40 -13.69 -6.15 -8.17
C ILE A 40 -14.09 -7.42 -8.91
N PHE A 41 -13.29 -8.48 -8.83
CA PHE A 41 -13.59 -9.76 -9.48
C PHE A 41 -14.90 -10.36 -8.96
N LEU A 42 -15.07 -10.43 -7.64
CA LEU A 42 -16.31 -10.92 -7.03
C LEU A 42 -17.50 -10.05 -7.45
N SER A 43 -17.36 -8.73 -7.47
CA SER A 43 -18.41 -7.83 -7.94
C SER A 43 -18.78 -8.10 -9.41
N ALA A 44 -17.79 -8.26 -10.29
CA ALA A 44 -18.01 -8.54 -11.70
C ALA A 44 -18.67 -9.91 -11.96
N VAL A 45 -18.40 -10.90 -11.12
CA VAL A 45 -18.97 -12.25 -11.23
C VAL A 45 -20.35 -12.36 -10.57
N ILE A 46 -20.53 -11.74 -9.40
CA ILE A 46 -21.73 -11.90 -8.58
C ILE A 46 -22.85 -10.97 -9.04
N ASN A 47 -22.54 -9.71 -9.40
CA ASN A 47 -23.56 -8.72 -9.73
C ASN A 47 -24.47 -9.17 -10.91
N PRO A 48 -23.94 -9.78 -12.00
CA PRO A 48 -24.76 -10.33 -13.07
C PRO A 48 -25.70 -11.45 -12.62
N LEU A 49 -25.34 -12.23 -11.59
CA LEU A 49 -26.21 -13.29 -11.03
C LEU A 49 -27.48 -12.72 -10.38
N PHE A 50 -27.45 -11.44 -10.00
CA PHE A 50 -28.59 -10.70 -9.46
C PHE A 50 -29.31 -9.83 -10.50
N GLY A 51 -28.99 -9.99 -11.79
CA GLY A 51 -29.54 -9.15 -12.86
C GLY A 51 -29.08 -7.69 -12.81
N ARG A 52 -27.98 -7.41 -12.09
CA ARG A 52 -27.40 -6.07 -11.94
C ARG A 52 -26.07 -6.01 -12.68
N TYR A 53 -25.85 -4.95 -13.46
CA TYR A 53 -24.59 -4.75 -14.17
C TYR A 53 -23.64 -3.87 -13.38
N VAL A 54 -22.35 -4.21 -13.43
CA VAL A 54 -21.31 -3.35 -12.87
C VAL A 54 -21.15 -2.15 -13.79
N HIS A 55 -21.36 -0.95 -13.25
CA HIS A 55 -21.09 0.29 -13.96
C HIS A 55 -19.58 0.54 -13.88
N TRP A 56 -18.88 0.20 -14.96
CA TRP A 56 -17.42 0.30 -15.02
C TRP A 56 -16.93 1.75 -14.87
N ASP A 57 -17.74 2.75 -15.25
CA ASP A 57 -17.46 4.18 -15.00
C ASP A 57 -17.30 4.50 -13.51
N TRP A 58 -18.13 3.89 -12.65
CA TRP A 58 -18.01 4.06 -11.21
C TRP A 58 -16.79 3.31 -10.65
N MET A 59 -16.45 2.14 -11.20
CA MET A 59 -15.29 1.36 -10.77
C MET A 59 -13.96 2.06 -11.08
N ALA A 60 -13.91 2.88 -12.14
CA ALA A 60 -12.73 3.69 -12.47
C ALA A 60 -12.34 4.66 -11.34
N VAL A 61 -13.32 5.11 -10.53
CA VAL A 61 -13.09 5.97 -9.37
C VAL A 61 -13.03 5.16 -8.08
N LEU A 62 -13.91 4.17 -7.92
CA LEU A 62 -14.02 3.38 -6.69
C LEU A 62 -12.77 2.54 -6.42
N ALA A 63 -12.21 1.89 -7.44
CA ALA A 63 -11.05 1.02 -7.32
C ALA A 63 -9.80 1.75 -6.78
N PRO A 64 -9.36 2.89 -7.35
CA PRO A 64 -8.21 3.62 -6.81
C PRO A 64 -8.46 4.18 -5.41
N VAL A 65 -9.69 4.63 -5.12
CA VAL A 65 -10.05 5.11 -3.76
C VAL A 65 -9.94 3.97 -2.74
N LEU A 66 -10.55 2.82 -3.02
CA LEU A 66 -10.47 1.65 -2.15
C LEU A 66 -9.04 1.14 -2.00
N PHE A 67 -8.24 1.21 -3.05
CA PHE A 67 -6.83 0.86 -2.99
C PHE A 67 -6.04 1.77 -2.05
N ILE A 68 -6.20 3.10 -2.15
CA ILE A 68 -5.53 4.04 -1.26
C ILE A 68 -5.96 3.81 0.20
N VAL A 69 -7.26 3.63 0.44
CA VAL A 69 -7.80 3.34 1.77
C VAL A 69 -7.26 2.02 2.32
N ALA A 70 -7.21 0.97 1.50
CA ALA A 70 -6.69 -0.34 1.90
C ALA A 70 -5.18 -0.27 2.21
N VAL A 71 -4.38 0.40 1.38
CA VAL A 71 -2.95 0.63 1.63
C VAL A 71 -2.76 1.39 2.95
N ALA A 72 -3.55 2.45 3.18
CA ALA A 72 -3.48 3.23 4.42
C ALA A 72 -3.89 2.41 5.64
N ALA A 73 -4.95 1.60 5.54
CA ALA A 73 -5.43 0.74 6.62
C ALA A 73 -4.44 -0.37 6.96
N VAL A 74 -3.85 -1.02 5.95
CA VAL A 74 -2.80 -2.02 6.16
C VAL A 74 -1.57 -1.36 6.78
N ARG A 75 -1.14 -0.20 6.28
CA ARG A 75 -0.02 0.55 6.86
C ARG A 75 -0.27 0.89 8.35
N ARG A 76 -1.45 1.39 8.70
CA ARG A 76 -1.82 1.70 10.11
C ARG A 76 -1.85 0.48 11.03
N ARG A 77 -1.95 -0.73 10.49
CA ARG A 77 -1.96 -1.97 11.29
C ARG A 77 -0.54 -2.47 11.62
N TRP A 78 0.46 -2.07 10.84
CA TRP A 78 1.84 -2.54 10.96
C TRP A 78 2.86 -1.46 11.37
N VAL A 79 2.43 -0.20 11.44
CA VAL A 79 3.15 0.94 12.07
C VAL A 79 2.64 1.12 13.49
#